data_AF-A0A9N9JMV7-F1
#
_entry.id   AF-A0A9N9JMV7-F1
#
_cell.length_a   1.000
_cell.length_b   1.000
_cell.length_c   1.000
_cell.angle_alpha   90.00
_cell.angle_beta   90.00
_cell.angle_gamma   90.00
#
_symmetry.space_group_name_H-M   'P 1'
#
loop_
_entity.id
_entity.type
_entity.pdbx_description
1 polymer ?
#
loop_
_entity_poly.entity_id
_entity_poly.type
_entity_poly.pdbx_seq_one_letter_code
_entity_poly.pdbx_strand_id
1 'polypeptide(L)'
;MKLKKIFEEAENEYNRQLNKTFKVAYASDDYKTAFEFLQSIQNEGNNFTKSKVINKIGMRLLGGFGCKQNIAQGRELIKKASTLGLTSATTW
;
A
#
# COMPACT_ATOMS: atom_id res chain seq x y z
N MET A 1 13.44 -5.02 29.03
CA MET A 1 12.00 -4.71 28.97
C MET A 1 11.71 -3.29 28.47
N LYS A 2 12.38 -2.23 28.97
CA LYS A 2 12.15 -0.82 28.56
C LYS A 2 12.41 -0.52 27.06
N LEU A 3 13.50 -1.04 26.49
CA LEU A 3 13.86 -0.79 25.08
C LEU A 3 12.88 -1.41 24.07
N LYS A 4 12.38 -2.62 24.34
CA LYS A 4 11.40 -3.30 23.49
C LYS A 4 10.11 -2.48 23.36
N LYS A 5 9.62 -1.95 24.48
CA LYS A 5 8.43 -1.09 24.51
C LYS A 5 8.63 0.20 23.70
N ILE A 6 9.79 0.85 23.83
CA ILE A 6 10.11 2.07 23.05
C ILE A 6 10.13 1.75 21.55
N PHE A 7 10.72 0.63 21.16
CA PHE A 7 10.75 0.19 19.76
C PHE A 7 9.33 -0.09 19.23
N GLU A 8 8.50 -0.82 19.98
CA GLU A 8 7.10 -1.09 19.62
C GLU A 8 6.29 0.21 19.47
N GLU A 9 6.48 1.18 20.35
CA GLU A 9 5.83 2.50 20.26
C GLU A 9 6.27 3.26 19.00
N ALA A 10 7.57 3.25 18.68
CA ALA A 10 8.09 3.89 17.47
C ALA A 10 7.56 3.22 16.19
N GLU A 11 7.51 1.89 16.14
CA GLU A 11 6.96 1.14 15.02
C GLU A 11 5.46 1.43 14.83
N ASN A 12 4.70 1.52 15.93
CA ASN A 12 3.29 1.84 15.88
C ASN A 12 3.03 3.24 15.34
N GLU A 13 3.80 4.24 15.78
CA GLU A 13 3.66 5.61 15.28
C GLU A 13 4.09 5.70 13.81
N TYR A 14 5.15 5.00 13.40
CA TYR A 14 5.55 4.91 12.00
C TYR A 14 4.42 4.38 11.11
N ASN A 15 3.83 3.24 11.49
CA ASN A 15 2.71 2.63 10.77
C ASN A 15 1.47 3.55 10.76
N ARG A 16 1.23 4.30 11.83
CA ARG A 16 0.14 5.27 11.91
C ARG A 16 0.33 6.39 10.89
N GLN A 17 1.53 6.94 10.78
CA GLN A 17 1.84 8.02 9.83
C GLN A 17 1.83 7.53 8.37
N LEU A 18 2.36 6.33 8.10
CA LEU A 18 2.22 5.68 6.79
C LEU A 18 0.75 5.50 6.40
N ASN A 19 -0.10 5.05 7.32
CA ASN A 19 -1.53 4.89 7.03
C ASN A 19 -2.23 6.23 6.76
N LYS A 20 -1.83 7.33 7.41
CA LYS A 20 -2.35 8.67 7.12
C LYS A 20 -1.95 9.13 5.72
N THR A 21 -0.68 9.01 5.37
CA THR A 21 -0.17 9.43 4.05
C THR A 21 -0.73 8.55 2.93
N PHE A 22 -0.88 7.24 3.14
CA PHE A 22 -1.61 6.35 2.24
C PHE A 22 -3.04 6.84 1.97
N LYS A 23 -3.78 7.26 3.01
CA LYS A 23 -5.15 7.80 2.83
C LYS A 23 -5.18 9.07 1.98
N VAL A 24 -4.19 9.95 2.14
CA VAL A 24 -4.05 11.15 1.31
C VAL A 24 -3.81 10.76 -0.15
N ALA A 25 -2.85 9.88 -0.42
CA ALA A 25 -2.59 9.40 -1.79
C ALA A 25 -3.78 8.63 -2.38
N TYR A 26 -4.52 7.90 -1.54
CA TYR A 26 -5.72 7.17 -1.95
C TYR A 26 -6.81 8.10 -2.49
N ALA A 27 -7.01 9.25 -1.84
CA ALA A 27 -8.03 10.24 -2.15
C ALA A 27 -7.57 11.34 -3.11
N SER A 28 -6.31 11.31 -3.55
CA SER A 28 -5.75 12.31 -4.45
C SER A 28 -6.27 12.16 -5.88
N ASP A 29 -6.72 13.27 -6.46
CA ASP A 29 -7.07 13.40 -7.88
C ASP A 29 -5.85 13.50 -8.79
N ASP A 30 -4.66 13.79 -8.23
CA ASP A 30 -3.40 13.66 -8.95
C ASP A 30 -2.97 12.20 -8.95
N TYR A 31 -3.55 11.44 -9.88
CA TYR A 31 -3.29 10.01 -9.97
C TYR A 31 -1.82 9.69 -10.27
N LYS A 32 -1.10 10.55 -11.00
CA LYS A 32 0.30 10.27 -11.33
C LYS A 32 1.18 10.38 -10.09
N THR A 33 1.13 11.53 -9.42
CA THR A 33 1.92 11.76 -8.20
C THR A 33 1.54 10.77 -7.11
N ALA A 34 0.25 10.47 -6.94
CA ALA A 34 -0.16 9.48 -5.97
C ALA A 34 0.29 8.05 -6.32
N PHE A 35 0.43 7.69 -7.60
CA PHE A 35 0.94 6.38 -7.99
C PHE A 35 2.44 6.26 -7.66
N GLU A 36 3.23 7.28 -8.03
CA GLU A 36 4.66 7.35 -7.72
C GLU A 36 4.90 7.31 -6.19
N PHE A 37 4.09 8.05 -5.43
CA PHE A 37 4.15 8.01 -3.97
C PHE A 37 3.85 6.62 -3.42
N LEU A 38 2.78 5.96 -3.87
CA LEU A 38 2.46 4.59 -3.44
C LEU A 38 3.60 3.62 -3.74
N GLN A 39 4.26 3.75 -4.90
CA GLN A 39 5.43 2.93 -5.23
C GLN A 39 6.60 3.15 -4.28
N SER A 40 6.82 4.39 -3.82
CA SER A 40 7.90 4.72 -2.88
C SER A 40 7.69 4.09 -1.49
N ILE A 41 6.44 3.89 -1.05
CA ILE A 41 6.11 3.36 0.28
C ILE A 41 5.67 1.88 0.26
N GLN A 42 5.70 1.20 -0.90
CA GLN A 42 5.10 -0.13 -1.05
C GLN A 42 5.73 -1.23 -0.17
N ASN A 43 6.98 -1.03 0.25
CA ASN A 43 7.73 -1.96 1.08
C ASN A 43 7.78 -1.54 2.56
N GLU A 44 7.10 -0.45 2.91
CA GLU A 44 7.16 0.17 4.23
C GLU A 44 6.07 -0.30 5.20
N GLY A 45 6.36 -0.17 6.49
CA GLY A 45 5.44 -0.51 7.56
C GLY A 45 5.25 -2.02 7.74
N ASN A 46 4.18 -2.40 8.43
CA ASN A 46 3.83 -3.79 8.71
C ASN A 46 3.05 -4.42 7.53
N ASN A 47 2.82 -5.74 7.60
CA ASN A 47 2.12 -6.49 6.54
C ASN A 47 0.73 -5.92 6.21
N PHE A 48 0.03 -5.37 7.20
CA PHE A 48 -1.28 -4.77 7.01
C PHE A 48 -1.20 -3.46 6.21
N THR A 49 -0.21 -2.61 6.47
CA THR A 49 0.01 -1.39 5.66
C THR A 49 0.53 -1.74 4.26
N LYS A 50 1.52 -2.63 4.14
CA LYS A 50 2.05 -3.08 2.84
C LYS A 50 0.95 -3.65 1.94
N SER A 51 0.10 -4.51 2.49
CA SER A 51 -0.98 -5.15 1.71
C SER A 51 -1.95 -4.12 1.13
N LYS A 52 -2.34 -3.08 1.88
CA LYS A 52 -3.19 -1.99 1.37
C LYS A 52 -2.54 -1.19 0.25
N VAL A 53 -1.27 -0.82 0.43
CA VAL A 53 -0.51 -0.05 -0.57
C VAL A 53 -0.37 -0.87 -1.86
N ILE A 54 0.11 -2.11 -1.75
CA ILE A 54 0.30 -3.01 -2.89
C ILE A 54 -1.02 -3.28 -3.62
N ASN A 55 -2.12 -3.50 -2.88
CA ASN A 55 -3.44 -3.66 -3.49
C ASN A 55 -3.86 -2.41 -4.28
N LYS A 56 -3.64 -1.20 -3.73
CA LYS A 56 -3.98 0.04 -4.43
C LYS A 56 -3.13 0.26 -5.68
N ILE A 57 -1.83 -0.07 -5.65
CA ILE A 57 -0.97 -0.08 -6.84
C ILE A 57 -1.54 -1.05 -7.87
N GLY A 58 -1.89 -2.25 -7.45
CA GLY A 58 -2.51 -3.26 -8.32
C GLY A 58 -3.77 -2.74 -9.01
N MET A 59 -4.72 -2.17 -8.26
CA MET A 59 -5.94 -1.56 -8.81
C MET A 59 -5.65 -0.42 -9.79
N ARG A 60 -4.64 0.42 -9.52
CA ARG A 60 -4.24 1.50 -10.43
C ARG A 60 -3.66 0.96 -11.73
N LEU A 61 -2.83 -0.09 -11.67
CA LEU A 61 -2.31 -0.76 -12.87
C LEU A 61 -3.41 -1.45 -13.67
N LEU A 62 -4.45 -2.00 -13.01
CA LEU A 62 -5.61 -2.54 -13.71
C LEU A 62 -6.39 -1.47 -14.49
N GLY A 63 -6.53 -0.26 -13.93
CA GLY A 63 -7.29 0.84 -14.54
C GLY A 63 -6.48 1.83 -15.37
N GLY A 64 -5.14 1.79 -15.30
CA GLY A 64 -4.28 2.83 -15.89
C GLY A 64 -4.35 4.18 -15.17
N PHE A 65 -4.70 4.21 -13.88
CA PHE A 65 -4.86 5.46 -13.13
C PHE A 65 -3.50 6.01 -12.71
N GLY A 66 -3.04 7.05 -13.42
CA GLY A 66 -1.74 7.71 -13.16
C GLY A 66 -0.54 6.90 -13.64
N CYS A 67 -0.76 5.82 -14.39
CA CYS A 67 0.28 4.95 -14.92
C CYS A 67 -0.19 4.27 -16.21
N LYS A 68 0.75 3.69 -16.97
CA LYS A 68 0.38 2.82 -18.08
C LYS A 68 -0.31 1.57 -17.52
N GLN A 69 -1.47 1.22 -18.08
CA GLN A 69 -2.20 0.01 -17.68
C GLN A 69 -1.30 -1.22 -17.83
N ASN A 70 -1.29 -2.08 -16.81
CA ASN A 70 -0.60 -3.35 -16.81
C ASN A 70 -1.41 -4.39 -16.02
N ILE A 71 -2.24 -5.13 -16.75
CA ILE A 71 -3.17 -6.09 -16.15
C ILE A 71 -2.44 -7.23 -15.43
N ALA A 72 -1.38 -7.76 -16.04
CA ALA A 72 -0.64 -8.90 -15.49
C ALA A 72 -0.02 -8.54 -14.12
N GLN A 73 0.71 -7.42 -14.07
CA GLN A 73 1.32 -6.93 -12.84
C GLN A 73 0.25 -6.52 -11.81
N GLY A 74 -0.85 -5.91 -12.27
CA GLY A 74 -1.97 -5.54 -11.39
C GLY A 74 -2.55 -6.75 -10.64
N ARG A 75 -2.80 -7.85 -11.35
CA ARG A 75 -3.30 -9.10 -10.76
C ARG A 75 -2.30 -9.74 -9.80
N GLU A 76 -1.01 -9.75 -10.16
CA GLU A 76 0.05 -10.27 -9.30
C GLU A 76 0.13 -9.53 -7.96
N LEU A 77 0.08 -8.19 -8.00
CA LEU A 77 0.13 -7.37 -6.80
C LEU A 77 -1.10 -7.58 -5.91
N ILE A 78 -2.30 -7.69 -6.48
CA ILE A 78 -3.52 -7.97 -5.70
C ILE A 78 -3.41 -9.34 -5.01
N LYS A 79 -2.90 -10.36 -5.70
CA LYS A 79 -2.63 -11.68 -5.09
C LYS A 79 -1.63 -11.57 -3.95
N LYS A 80 -0.53 -10.83 -4.14
CA LYS A 80 0.47 -10.56 -3.10
C LYS A 80 -0.14 -9.86 -1.88
N ALA A 81 -1.03 -8.89 -2.09
CA ALA A 81 -1.72 -8.20 -1.01
C ALA A 81 -2.62 -9.16 -0.19
N SER A 82 -3.32 -10.08 -0.85
CA SER A 82 -4.11 -11.12 -0.18
C SER A 82 -3.23 -12.06 0.66
N THR A 83 -2.07 -12.50 0.13
CA THR A 83 -1.08 -13.30 0.90
C THR A 83 -0.54 -12.56 2.13
N LEU A 84 -0.47 -11.22 2.10
CA LEU A 84 -0.07 -10.40 3.23
C LEU A 84 -1.20 -10.16 4.26
N GLY A 85 -2.39 -10.74 4.05
CA GLY A 85 -3.51 -10.71 4.99
C GLY A 85 -4.63 -9.72 4.66
N LEU A 86 -4.59 -9.05 3.50
CA LEU A 86 -5.71 -8.22 3.05
C LEU A 86 -6.80 -9.10 2.41
N THR A 87 -7.72 -9.59 3.21
CA THR A 87 -8.78 -10.52 2.78
C THR A 87 -9.73 -9.94 1.73
N SER A 88 -9.87 -8.61 1.67
CA SER A 88 -10.66 -7.93 0.66
C SER A 88 -9.94 -7.76 -0.69
N ALA A 89 -8.65 -8.12 -0.79
CA ALA A 89 -7.92 -8.09 -2.05
C ALA A 89 -8.35 -9.28 -2.92
N THR A 90 -9.21 -9.03 -3.90
CA THR A 90 -9.68 -10.04 -4.85
C THR A 90 -9.41 -9.61 -6.28
N THR A 91 -8.97 -10.56 -7.12
CA THR A 91 -8.92 -10.39 -8.57
C THR A 91 -10.17 -10.99 -9.17
N TRP A 92 -11.01 -10.19 -9.82
CA TRP A 92 -12.13 -10.68 -10.65
C TRP A 92 -11.63 -11.11 -12.03
#